data_AF-A0A3D2TG25-F1
#
_entry.id   AF-A0A3D2TG25-F1
#
_cell.length_a   1.000
_cell.length_b   1.000
_cell.length_c   1.000
_cell.angle_alpha   90.00
_cell.angle_beta   90.00
_cell.angle_gamma   90.00
#
_symmetry.space_group_name_H-M   'P 1'
#
loop_
_entity.id
_entity.type
_entity.pdbx_description
1 polymer ?
#
loop_
_entity_poly.entity_id
_entity_poly.type
_entity_poly.pdbx_seq_one_letter_code
_entity_poly.pdbx_strand_id
1 'polypeptide(L)'
;MSTVHTTILTAGRSGNAFVGRFADYLEMTKPRIVVLELIVAGAAACLAMPYGLNVVVVLHALFGTALVASSASLANSWWERESDALMPRTANRPLPTGRVTCLEAFVLAALMLAFGLSWLVYYVNLLTASIGLASWLIYALIYTPLKKRTPLNTVVGAVAGAAPILMGWTATGASLNLTAMALAGVLFLWQFPHFMAIAWLYRQDYAQAGHKMLSVVDPEVL
;
A
#
# COMPACT_ATOMS: atom_id res chain seq x y z
N MET A 1 48.79 -31.31 21.84
CA MET A 1 47.91 -32.01 20.86
C MET A 1 46.69 -31.13 20.65
N SER A 2 46.34 -30.92 19.38
CA SER A 2 45.72 -29.70 18.84
C SER A 2 44.27 -29.42 19.23
N THR A 3 43.99 -28.13 19.44
CA THR A 3 42.67 -27.50 19.37
C THR A 3 42.24 -27.38 17.92
N VAL A 4 41.09 -27.98 17.57
CA VAL A 4 40.47 -27.85 16.25
C VAL A 4 39.51 -26.66 16.29
N HIS A 5 39.89 -25.56 15.64
CA HIS A 5 38.99 -24.47 15.29
C HIS A 5 38.10 -24.92 14.12
N THR A 6 36.84 -25.23 14.39
CA THR A 6 35.84 -25.44 13.35
C THR A 6 35.32 -24.08 12.88
N THR A 7 35.96 -23.52 11.85
CA THR A 7 35.44 -22.38 11.10
C THR A 7 34.27 -22.85 10.25
N ILE A 8 33.04 -22.50 10.66
CA ILE A 8 31.84 -22.69 9.84
C ILE A 8 31.93 -21.67 8.70
N LEU A 9 32.33 -22.13 7.52
CA LEU A 9 32.19 -21.40 6.27
C LEU A 9 30.69 -21.30 5.94
N THR A 10 30.10 -20.13 6.15
CA THR A 10 28.79 -19.79 5.58
C THR A 10 28.95 -19.74 4.06
N ALA A 11 28.54 -20.82 3.40
CA ALA A 11 28.42 -20.90 1.95
C ALA A 11 27.52 -19.74 1.48
N GLY A 12 28.13 -18.79 0.76
CA GLY A 12 27.41 -17.69 0.13
C GLY A 12 26.33 -18.25 -0.79
N ARG A 13 25.08 -17.86 -0.55
CA ARG A 13 23.99 -18.06 -1.50
C ARG A 13 24.26 -17.19 -2.73
N SER A 14 25.09 -17.70 -3.63
CA SER A 14 25.33 -17.19 -4.99
C SER A 14 24.16 -17.53 -5.92
N GLY A 15 22.93 -17.29 -5.47
CA GLY A 15 21.78 -17.18 -6.37
C GLY A 15 21.73 -15.72 -6.82
N ASN A 16 21.88 -15.49 -8.13
CA ASN A 16 21.95 -14.20 -8.82
C ASN A 16 21.54 -12.99 -7.95
N ALA A 17 22.50 -12.33 -7.29
CA ALA A 17 22.24 -11.31 -6.25
C ALA A 17 21.31 -10.18 -6.75
N PHE A 18 21.34 -9.92 -8.05
CA PHE A 18 20.42 -9.02 -8.75
C PHE A 18 18.95 -9.48 -8.68
N VAL A 19 18.69 -10.77 -8.94
CA VAL A 19 17.33 -11.35 -8.87
C VAL A 19 16.79 -11.30 -7.45
N GLY A 20 17.65 -11.55 -6.45
CA GLY A 20 17.29 -11.40 -5.03
C GLY A 20 16.89 -9.96 -4.69
N ARG A 21 17.69 -8.98 -5.12
CA ARG A 21 17.43 -7.56 -4.84
C ARG A 21 16.18 -7.03 -5.55
N PHE A 22 15.94 -7.46 -6.80
CA PHE A 22 14.72 -7.11 -7.52
C PHE A 22 13.47 -7.70 -6.84
N ALA A 23 13.56 -8.95 -6.38
CA ALA A 23 12.48 -9.59 -5.63
C ALA A 23 12.18 -8.83 -4.31
N ASP A 24 13.22 -8.36 -3.60
CA ASP A 24 13.04 -7.54 -2.40
C ASP A 24 12.30 -6.21 -2.70
N TYR A 25 12.67 -5.51 -3.78
CA TYR A 25 11.93 -4.29 -4.16
C TYR A 25 10.48 -4.59 -4.56
N LEU A 26 10.25 -5.68 -5.30
CA LEU A 26 8.90 -6.09 -5.73
C LEU A 26 8.03 -6.54 -4.55
N GLU A 27 8.62 -7.17 -3.51
CA GLU A 27 7.88 -7.50 -2.30
C GLU A 27 7.34 -6.23 -1.62
N MET A 28 8.15 -5.17 -1.57
CA MET A 28 7.79 -3.92 -0.90
C MET A 28 6.70 -3.12 -1.62
N THR A 29 6.51 -3.32 -2.94
CA THR A 29 5.40 -2.68 -3.68
C THR A 29 4.05 -3.35 -3.43
N LYS A 30 4.02 -4.49 -2.73
CA LYS A 30 2.81 -5.26 -2.39
C LYS A 30 1.91 -5.53 -3.61
N PRO A 31 2.41 -6.23 -4.65
CA PRO A 31 1.73 -6.39 -5.94
C PRO A 31 0.34 -7.01 -5.83
N ARG A 32 0.13 -7.91 -4.86
CA ARG A 32 -1.19 -8.51 -4.60
C ARG A 32 -2.23 -7.45 -4.20
N ILE A 33 -1.87 -6.50 -3.35
CA ILE A 33 -2.78 -5.43 -2.90
C ILE A 33 -3.01 -4.46 -4.06
N VAL A 34 -1.95 -4.08 -4.76
CA VAL A 34 -2.04 -3.20 -5.94
C VAL A 34 -2.99 -3.79 -6.98
N VAL A 35 -2.87 -5.08 -7.33
CA VAL A 35 -3.78 -5.73 -8.29
C VAL A 35 -5.24 -5.65 -7.84
N LEU A 36 -5.54 -5.86 -6.56
CA LEU A 36 -6.90 -5.74 -6.04
C LEU A 36 -7.43 -4.31 -6.18
N GLU A 37 -6.61 -3.30 -5.88
CA GLU A 37 -6.96 -1.89 -6.09
C GLU A 37 -7.22 -1.58 -7.58
N LEU A 38 -6.41 -2.14 -8.48
CA LEU A 38 -6.58 -1.96 -9.93
C LEU A 38 -7.86 -2.61 -10.46
N ILE A 39 -8.25 -3.78 -9.93
CA ILE A 39 -9.53 -4.42 -10.30
C ILE A 39 -10.69 -3.50 -9.92
N VAL A 40 -10.65 -2.94 -8.71
CA VAL A 40 -11.66 -2.01 -8.20
C VAL A 40 -11.72 -0.74 -9.06
N ALA A 41 -10.57 -0.14 -9.38
CA ALA A 41 -10.49 1.03 -10.24
C ALA A 41 -11.01 0.75 -11.66
N GLY A 42 -10.63 -0.39 -12.24
CA GLY A 42 -11.10 -0.81 -13.57
C GLY A 42 -12.61 -1.02 -13.60
N ALA A 43 -13.17 -1.68 -12.58
CA ALA A 43 -14.62 -1.86 -12.45
C ALA A 43 -15.35 -0.51 -12.35
N ALA A 44 -14.82 0.43 -11.56
CA ALA A 44 -15.39 1.78 -11.46
C ALA A 44 -15.34 2.54 -12.79
N ALA A 45 -14.26 2.39 -13.57
CA ALA A 45 -14.16 2.98 -14.91
C ALA A 45 -15.23 2.42 -15.87
N CYS A 46 -15.40 1.09 -15.89
CA CYS A 46 -16.44 0.44 -16.70
C CYS A 46 -17.85 0.92 -16.33
N LEU A 47 -18.13 1.10 -15.03
CA LEU A 47 -19.41 1.60 -14.55
C LEU A 47 -19.65 3.08 -14.87
N ALA A 48 -18.59 3.90 -14.91
CA ALA A 48 -18.70 5.32 -15.20
C ALA A 48 -19.10 5.60 -16.65
N MET A 49 -18.62 4.79 -17.60
CA MET A 49 -18.87 4.94 -19.04
C MET A 49 -19.22 3.61 -19.73
N PRO A 50 -20.43 3.07 -19.50
CA PRO A 50 -20.79 1.73 -20.00
C PRO A 50 -20.83 1.61 -21.53
N TYR A 51 -21.06 2.70 -22.25
CA TYR A 51 -21.22 2.72 -23.72
C TYR A 51 -20.15 3.53 -24.47
N GLY A 52 -19.12 4.03 -23.77
CA GLY A 52 -18.13 4.96 -24.33
C GLY A 52 -16.74 4.81 -23.73
N LEU A 53 -16.42 3.64 -23.16
CA LEU A 53 -15.16 3.42 -22.46
C LEU A 53 -13.98 3.43 -23.44
N ASN A 54 -13.07 4.39 -23.28
CA ASN A 54 -11.77 4.35 -23.95
C ASN A 54 -10.83 3.43 -23.16
N VAL A 55 -10.69 2.18 -23.64
CA VAL A 55 -9.83 1.16 -22.99
C VAL A 55 -8.38 1.61 -22.87
N VAL A 56 -7.86 2.38 -23.83
CA VAL A 56 -6.47 2.86 -23.80
C VAL A 56 -6.26 3.81 -22.62
N VAL A 57 -7.18 4.75 -22.40
CA VAL A 57 -7.13 5.67 -21.24
C VAL A 57 -7.24 4.89 -19.93
N VAL A 58 -8.10 3.88 -19.87
CA VAL A 58 -8.21 3.01 -18.68
C VAL A 58 -6.90 2.29 -18.39
N LEU A 59 -6.23 1.74 -19.41
CA LEU A 59 -4.92 1.09 -19.23
C LEU A 59 -3.86 2.07 -18.70
N HIS A 60 -3.82 3.30 -19.23
CA HIS A 60 -2.94 4.35 -18.69
C HIS A 60 -3.27 4.72 -17.25
N ALA A 61 -4.56 4.80 -16.91
CA ALA A 61 -5.01 5.07 -15.54
C ALA A 61 -4.65 3.97 -14.57
N LEU A 62 -4.83 2.70 -14.96
CA LEU A 62 -4.44 1.56 -14.14
C LEU A 62 -2.92 1.53 -13.94
N PHE A 63 -2.13 1.78 -14.98
CA PHE A 63 -0.67 1.83 -14.86
C PHE A 63 -0.21 2.96 -13.91
N GLY A 64 -0.71 4.18 -14.09
CA GLY A 64 -0.38 5.30 -13.21
C GLY A 64 -0.83 5.07 -11.77
N THR A 65 -2.03 4.50 -11.57
CA THR A 65 -2.54 4.12 -10.24
C THR A 65 -1.66 3.07 -9.60
N ALA A 66 -1.19 2.08 -10.36
CA ALA A 66 -0.30 1.03 -9.86
C ALA A 66 1.02 1.60 -9.33
N LEU A 67 1.59 2.60 -10.02
CA LEU A 67 2.80 3.28 -9.59
C LEU A 67 2.59 4.07 -8.30
N VAL A 68 1.49 4.82 -8.20
CA VAL A 68 1.14 5.59 -6.99
C VAL A 68 0.88 4.66 -5.80
N ALA A 69 0.12 3.57 -5.99
CA ALA A 69 -0.16 2.58 -4.94
C ALA A 69 1.10 1.82 -4.49
N SER A 70 1.98 1.46 -5.44
CA SER A 70 3.27 0.84 -5.14
C SER A 70 4.17 1.79 -4.34
N SER A 71 4.20 3.08 -4.70
CA SER A 71 4.89 4.11 -3.93
C SER A 71 4.32 4.24 -2.51
N ALA A 72 3.00 4.24 -2.36
CA ALA A 72 2.34 4.30 -1.05
C ALA A 72 2.74 3.10 -0.17
N SER A 73 2.81 1.90 -0.76
CA SER A 73 3.25 0.69 -0.08
C SER A 73 4.71 0.77 0.38
N LEU A 74 5.61 1.26 -0.48
CA LEU A 74 7.01 1.50 -0.16
C LEU A 74 7.15 2.52 0.99
N ALA A 75 6.44 3.64 0.91
CA ALA A 75 6.46 4.67 1.93
C ALA A 75 5.92 4.14 3.27
N ASN A 76 4.83 3.38 3.26
CA ASN A 76 4.31 2.73 4.46
C ASN A 76 5.35 1.76 5.06
N SER A 77 5.99 0.93 4.25
CA SER A 77 7.06 0.05 4.73
C SER A 77 8.25 0.81 5.30
N TRP A 78 8.59 1.97 4.74
CA TRP A 78 9.63 2.86 5.26
C TRP A 78 9.28 3.43 6.64
N TRP A 79 8.03 3.86 6.85
CA TRP A 79 7.53 4.33 8.14
C TRP A 79 7.46 3.21 9.19
N GLU A 80 7.03 2.01 8.79
CA GLU A 80 6.79 0.90 9.71
C GLU A 80 8.03 0.06 10.01
N ARG A 81 9.18 0.32 9.38
CA ARG A 81 10.40 -0.51 9.47
C ARG A 81 10.77 -0.98 10.89
N GLU A 82 10.65 -0.12 11.89
CA GLU A 82 10.99 -0.43 13.29
C GLU A 82 9.91 -1.28 13.95
N SER A 83 8.64 -0.98 13.70
CA SER A 83 7.52 -1.79 14.21
C SER A 83 7.43 -3.14 13.52
N ASP A 84 7.75 -3.21 12.23
CA ASP A 84 7.78 -4.45 11.48
C ASP A 84 8.84 -5.42 12.02
N ALA A 85 9.95 -4.91 12.56
CA ALA A 85 10.97 -5.75 13.21
C ALA A 85 10.46 -6.45 14.49
N LEU A 86 9.40 -5.93 15.10
CA LEU A 86 8.83 -6.44 16.36
C LEU A 86 7.69 -7.45 16.13
N MET A 87 7.24 -7.66 14.90
CA MET A 87 6.13 -8.56 14.59
C MET A 87 6.66 -9.80 13.84
N PRO A 88 6.43 -11.04 14.32
CA PRO A 88 6.94 -12.25 13.67
C PRO A 88 6.58 -12.36 12.19
N ARG A 89 5.39 -11.89 11.82
CA ARG A 89 4.89 -11.89 10.44
C ARG A 89 5.65 -10.95 9.50
N THR A 90 6.22 -9.85 10.01
CA THR A 90 6.82 -8.81 9.17
C THR A 90 8.30 -8.56 9.47
N ALA A 91 8.86 -9.20 10.49
CA ALA A 91 10.27 -9.11 10.87
C ALA A 91 11.23 -9.57 9.76
N ASN A 92 10.77 -10.42 8.84
CA ASN A 92 11.57 -10.91 7.71
C ASN A 92 11.52 -10.03 6.45
N ARG A 93 10.76 -8.92 6.47
CA ARG A 93 10.65 -8.01 5.33
C ARG A 93 12.00 -7.36 4.97
N PRO A 94 12.17 -6.84 3.74
CA PRO A 94 13.46 -6.33 3.28
C PRO A 94 14.04 -5.18 4.11
N LEU A 95 13.21 -4.25 4.61
CA LEU A 95 13.66 -3.11 5.43
C LEU A 95 14.08 -3.51 6.85
N PRO A 96 13.25 -4.22 7.65
CA PRO A 96 13.65 -4.68 8.99
C PRO A 96 14.92 -5.54 9.02
N THR A 97 15.13 -6.34 7.98
CA THR A 97 16.31 -7.22 7.85
C THR A 97 17.53 -6.55 7.24
N GLY A 98 17.40 -5.30 6.79
CA GLY A 98 18.49 -4.54 6.16
C GLY A 98 18.87 -4.99 4.74
N ARG A 99 18.08 -5.86 4.09
CA ARG A 99 18.29 -6.24 2.68
C ARG A 99 18.10 -5.07 1.72
N VAL A 100 17.24 -4.14 2.08
CA VAL A 100 17.05 -2.85 1.41
C VAL A 100 17.28 -1.73 2.42
N THR A 101 18.04 -0.71 2.03
CA THR A 101 18.32 0.44 2.90
C THR A 101 17.14 1.41 2.95
N CYS A 102 17.05 2.20 4.03
CA CYS A 102 16.02 3.24 4.16
C CYS A 102 16.08 4.28 3.04
N LEU A 103 17.29 4.63 2.57
CA LEU A 103 17.47 5.60 1.50
C LEU A 103 16.95 5.05 0.17
N GLU A 104 17.25 3.80 -0.17
CA GLU A 104 16.75 3.16 -1.39
C GLU A 104 15.22 3.10 -1.42
N ALA A 105 14.61 2.67 -0.31
CA ALA A 105 13.16 2.60 -0.19
C ALA A 105 12.51 3.98 -0.37
N PHE A 106 13.09 5.02 0.25
CA PHE A 106 12.62 6.39 0.12
C PHE A 106 12.74 6.93 -1.31
N VAL A 107 13.92 6.76 -1.93
CA VAL A 107 14.17 7.21 -3.31
C VAL A 107 13.25 6.49 -4.29
N LEU A 108 13.09 5.17 -4.15
CA LEU A 108 12.19 4.40 -5.01
C LEU A 108 10.73 4.85 -4.85
N ALA A 109 10.27 5.07 -3.62
CA ALA A 109 8.93 5.60 -3.36
C ALA A 109 8.73 6.97 -4.03
N ALA A 110 9.69 7.88 -3.88
CA ALA A 110 9.63 9.23 -4.45
C ALA A 110 9.61 9.20 -5.99
N LEU A 111 10.47 8.38 -6.61
CA LEU A 111 10.52 8.22 -8.07
C LEU A 111 9.21 7.63 -8.61
N MET A 112 8.68 6.58 -7.98
CA MET A 112 7.41 5.97 -8.39
C MET A 112 6.23 6.92 -8.22
N LEU A 113 6.21 7.73 -7.17
CA LEU A 113 5.17 8.76 -6.96
C LEU A 113 5.25 9.82 -8.06
N ALA A 114 6.43 10.41 -8.27
CA ALA A 114 6.62 11.47 -9.25
C ALA A 114 6.28 10.97 -10.66
N PHE A 115 6.75 9.78 -11.02
CA PHE A 115 6.46 9.18 -12.33
C PHE A 115 4.99 8.82 -12.48
N GLY A 116 4.38 8.17 -11.48
CA GLY A 116 2.97 7.79 -11.50
C GLY A 116 2.03 8.98 -11.61
N LEU A 117 2.26 10.04 -10.83
CA LEU A 117 1.45 11.27 -10.90
C LEU A 117 1.63 11.99 -12.22
N SER A 118 2.87 12.14 -12.69
CA SER A 118 3.14 12.74 -14.00
C SER A 118 2.43 11.95 -15.10
N TRP A 119 2.51 10.62 -15.07
CA TRP A 119 1.83 9.75 -16.03
C TRP A 119 0.31 9.96 -16.03
N LEU A 120 -0.32 10.02 -14.86
CA LEU A 120 -1.75 10.28 -14.75
C LEU A 120 -2.13 11.67 -15.29
N VAL A 121 -1.32 12.70 -15.03
CA VAL A 121 -1.56 14.05 -15.57
C VAL A 121 -1.49 14.08 -17.10
N TYR A 122 -0.47 13.44 -17.69
CA TYR A 122 -0.24 13.49 -19.15
C TYR A 122 -1.17 12.58 -19.96
N TYR A 123 -1.42 11.35 -19.48
CA TYR A 123 -2.13 10.34 -20.27
C TYR A 123 -3.59 10.13 -19.84
N VAL A 124 -4.02 10.72 -18.73
CA VAL A 124 -5.36 10.50 -18.17
C VAL A 124 -6.07 11.83 -17.92
N ASN A 125 -5.81 12.46 -16.76
CA ASN A 125 -6.23 13.82 -16.43
C ASN A 125 -5.71 14.24 -15.05
N LEU A 126 -5.76 15.55 -14.77
CA LEU A 126 -5.33 16.14 -13.51
C LEU A 126 -6.18 15.72 -12.31
N LEU A 127 -7.49 15.49 -12.49
CA LEU A 127 -8.39 15.14 -11.39
C LEU A 127 -8.05 13.76 -10.81
N THR A 128 -7.88 12.75 -11.66
CA THR A 128 -7.44 11.41 -11.26
C THR A 128 -6.08 11.45 -10.57
N ALA A 129 -5.13 12.23 -11.09
CA ALA A 129 -3.82 12.41 -10.46
C ALA A 129 -3.94 13.05 -9.07
N SER A 130 -4.80 14.06 -8.92
CA SER A 130 -5.01 14.78 -7.66
C SER A 130 -5.64 13.88 -6.59
N ILE A 131 -6.60 13.03 -6.98
CA ILE A 131 -7.19 12.02 -6.09
C ILE A 131 -6.13 10.99 -5.67
N GLY A 132 -5.29 10.53 -6.61
CA GLY A 132 -4.18 9.63 -6.31
C GLY A 132 -3.16 10.24 -5.34
N LEU A 133 -2.78 11.50 -5.54
CA LEU A 133 -1.91 12.23 -4.62
C LEU A 133 -2.56 12.38 -3.23
N ALA A 134 -3.83 12.77 -3.16
CA ALA A 134 -4.55 12.90 -1.90
C ALA A 134 -4.60 11.55 -1.15
N SER A 135 -4.90 10.45 -1.85
CA SER A 135 -4.86 9.11 -1.28
C SER A 135 -3.48 8.74 -0.75
N TRP A 136 -2.43 9.00 -1.54
CA TRP A 136 -1.05 8.74 -1.13
C TRP A 136 -0.68 9.53 0.14
N LEU A 137 -1.04 10.82 0.21
CA LEU A 137 -0.79 11.67 1.39
C LEU A 137 -1.55 11.17 2.61
N ILE A 138 -2.84 10.84 2.46
CA ILE A 138 -3.65 10.30 3.54
C ILE A 138 -3.06 8.97 4.03
N TYR A 139 -2.69 8.08 3.13
CA TYR A 139 -2.15 6.76 3.49
C TYR A 139 -0.77 6.88 4.16
N ALA A 140 0.20 7.48 3.46
CA ALA A 140 1.59 7.46 3.89
C ALA A 140 1.89 8.47 5.02
N LEU A 141 1.29 9.65 5.00
CA LEU A 141 1.64 10.73 5.95
C LEU A 141 0.66 10.87 7.12
N ILE A 142 -0.60 10.45 6.95
CA ILE A 142 -1.61 10.56 8.02
C ILE A 142 -1.85 9.19 8.65
N TYR A 143 -2.37 8.22 7.89
CA TYR A 143 -2.76 6.91 8.37
C TYR A 143 -1.58 6.14 9.00
N THR A 144 -0.47 5.98 8.30
CA THR A 144 0.64 5.15 8.80
C THR A 144 1.19 5.62 10.15
N PRO A 145 1.50 6.92 10.37
CA PRO A 145 1.89 7.41 11.70
C PRO A 145 0.78 7.29 12.75
N LEU A 146 -0.48 7.46 12.35
CA LEU A 146 -1.63 7.45 13.25
C LEU A 146 -1.87 6.07 13.88
N LYS A 147 -1.41 4.99 13.24
CA LYS A 147 -1.46 3.62 13.78
C LYS A 147 -0.84 3.48 15.18
N LYS A 148 0.14 4.32 15.54
CA LYS A 148 0.76 4.32 16.88
C LYS A 148 0.10 5.28 17.88
N ARG A 149 -0.86 6.09 17.42
CA ARG A 149 -1.43 7.20 18.20
C ARG A 149 -2.89 6.97 18.60
N THR A 150 -3.72 6.43 17.71
CA THR A 150 -5.16 6.29 17.96
C THR A 150 -5.80 5.15 17.16
N PRO A 151 -6.85 4.49 17.71
CA PRO A 151 -7.65 3.51 16.96
C PRO A 151 -8.40 4.10 15.77
N LEU A 152 -8.52 5.44 15.67
CA LEU A 152 -9.09 6.11 14.49
C LEU A 152 -8.26 5.94 13.21
N ASN A 153 -7.06 5.36 13.31
CA ASN A 153 -6.26 5.03 12.13
C ASN A 153 -7.04 4.18 11.11
N THR A 154 -7.86 3.23 11.54
CA THR A 154 -8.64 2.37 10.63
C THR A 154 -9.58 3.19 9.74
N VAL A 155 -10.23 4.22 10.31
CA VAL A 155 -11.13 5.11 9.57
C VAL A 155 -10.35 5.90 8.52
N VAL A 156 -9.22 6.49 8.90
CA VAL A 156 -8.38 7.28 7.98
C VAL A 156 -7.80 6.40 6.87
N GLY A 157 -7.37 5.17 7.20
CA GLY A 157 -6.90 4.20 6.23
C GLY A 157 -7.99 3.79 5.24
N ALA A 158 -9.23 3.62 5.72
CA ALA A 158 -10.37 3.30 4.86
C ALA A 158 -10.68 4.42 3.85
N VAL A 159 -10.49 5.69 4.21
CA VAL A 159 -10.64 6.82 3.26
C VAL A 159 -9.67 6.68 2.08
N ALA A 160 -8.38 6.42 2.37
CA ALA A 160 -7.40 6.18 1.31
C ALA A 160 -7.74 4.91 0.50
N GLY A 161 -8.19 3.85 1.17
CA GLY A 161 -8.57 2.60 0.54
C GLY A 161 -9.80 2.67 -0.36
N ALA A 162 -10.63 3.70 -0.24
CA ALA A 162 -11.77 3.95 -1.13
C ALA A 162 -11.39 4.74 -2.39
N ALA A 163 -10.23 5.40 -2.41
CA ALA A 163 -9.78 6.25 -3.51
C ALA A 163 -9.69 5.54 -4.88
N PRO A 164 -9.33 4.24 -5.00
CA PRO A 164 -9.27 3.57 -6.31
C PRO A 164 -10.59 3.63 -7.09
N ILE A 165 -11.75 3.60 -6.42
CA ILE A 165 -13.06 3.79 -7.07
C ILE A 165 -13.13 5.15 -7.75
N LEU A 166 -12.74 6.21 -7.04
CA LEU A 166 -12.80 7.58 -7.53
C LEU A 166 -11.78 7.83 -8.64
N MET A 167 -10.59 7.26 -8.51
CA MET A 167 -9.56 7.32 -9.56
C MET A 167 -10.04 6.63 -10.83
N GLY A 168 -10.58 5.41 -10.73
CA GLY A 168 -11.15 4.68 -11.86
C GLY A 168 -12.32 5.40 -12.53
N TRP A 169 -13.24 5.95 -11.73
CA TRP A 169 -14.38 6.71 -12.23
C TRP A 169 -13.94 7.94 -13.03
N THR A 170 -13.10 8.78 -12.43
CA THR A 170 -12.64 10.05 -13.04
C THR A 170 -11.67 9.85 -14.19
N ALA A 171 -11.00 8.70 -14.28
CA ALA A 171 -10.11 8.39 -15.39
C ALA A 171 -10.83 8.40 -16.74
N THR A 172 -12.13 8.10 -16.76
CA THR A 172 -12.96 8.12 -17.97
C THR A 172 -13.40 9.52 -18.41
N GLY A 173 -13.05 10.55 -17.65
CA GLY A 173 -13.55 11.92 -17.83
C GLY A 173 -14.93 12.18 -17.21
N ALA A 174 -15.53 11.16 -16.57
CA ALA A 174 -16.78 11.32 -15.83
C ALA A 174 -16.59 12.27 -14.63
N SER A 175 -17.57 13.15 -14.42
CA SER A 175 -17.61 14.02 -13.25
C SER A 175 -17.87 13.21 -11.97
N LEU A 176 -17.35 13.70 -10.85
CA LEU A 176 -17.69 13.15 -9.54
C LEU A 176 -19.15 13.48 -9.24
N ASN A 177 -19.95 12.44 -9.09
CA ASN A 177 -21.37 12.53 -8.78
C ASN A 177 -21.73 11.63 -7.59
N LEU A 178 -23.01 11.63 -7.21
CA LEU A 178 -23.47 10.84 -6.08
C LEU A 178 -23.22 9.34 -6.26
N THR A 179 -23.29 8.82 -7.49
CA THR A 179 -23.01 7.40 -7.77
C THR A 179 -21.54 7.05 -7.49
N ALA A 180 -20.60 7.87 -7.96
CA ALA A 180 -19.18 7.69 -7.68
C ALA A 180 -18.89 7.70 -6.17
N MET A 181 -19.48 8.67 -5.47
CA MET A 181 -19.35 8.79 -4.00
C MET A 181 -19.98 7.61 -3.27
N ALA A 182 -21.14 7.13 -3.72
CA ALA A 182 -21.81 5.98 -3.13
C ALA A 182 -21.00 4.70 -3.31
N LEU A 183 -20.42 4.45 -4.48
CA LEU A 183 -19.53 3.30 -4.72
C LEU A 183 -18.29 3.35 -3.82
N ALA A 184 -17.66 4.54 -3.70
CA ALA A 184 -16.54 4.73 -2.80
C ALA A 184 -16.95 4.54 -1.32
N GLY A 185 -18.14 5.01 -0.93
CA GLY A 185 -18.71 4.83 0.40
C GLY A 185 -19.00 3.37 0.73
N VAL A 186 -19.50 2.58 -0.22
CA VAL A 186 -19.69 1.14 -0.04
C VAL A 186 -18.33 0.46 0.20
N LEU A 187 -17.32 0.77 -0.61
CA LEU A 187 -15.98 0.20 -0.42
C LEU A 187 -15.36 0.61 0.93
N PHE A 188 -15.51 1.87 1.31
CA PHE A 188 -15.10 2.41 2.62
C PHE A 188 -15.74 1.62 3.77
N LEU A 189 -17.05 1.41 3.74
CA LEU A 189 -17.77 0.69 4.81
C LEU A 189 -17.41 -0.80 4.84
N TRP A 190 -17.23 -1.42 3.67
CA TRP A 190 -16.91 -2.84 3.55
C TRP A 190 -15.54 -3.19 4.18
N GLN A 191 -14.62 -2.24 4.26
CA GLN A 191 -13.29 -2.46 4.82
C GLN A 191 -13.30 -2.72 6.33
N PHE A 192 -14.27 -2.20 7.07
CA PHE A 192 -14.29 -2.28 8.54
C PHE A 192 -14.35 -3.72 9.07
N PRO A 193 -15.30 -4.58 8.64
CA PRO A 193 -15.32 -5.98 9.05
C PRO A 193 -13.99 -6.70 8.80
N HIS A 194 -13.39 -6.46 7.62
CA HIS A 194 -12.14 -7.08 7.24
C HIS A 194 -10.94 -6.61 8.09
N PHE A 195 -10.78 -5.30 8.24
CA PHE A 195 -9.70 -4.72 9.05
C PHE A 195 -9.82 -5.13 10.52
N MET A 196 -11.05 -5.23 11.02
CA MET A 196 -11.26 -5.61 12.40
C MET A 196 -10.95 -7.08 12.67
N ALA A 197 -11.31 -7.97 11.75
CA ALA A 197 -10.93 -9.38 11.83
C ALA A 197 -9.39 -9.56 11.85
N ILE A 198 -8.67 -8.81 11.01
CA ILE A 198 -7.19 -8.81 11.02
C ILE A 198 -6.63 -8.22 12.32
N ALA A 199 -7.20 -7.12 12.78
CA ALA A 199 -6.79 -6.46 14.03
C ALA A 199 -6.96 -7.41 15.23
N TRP A 200 -8.01 -8.22 15.25
CA TRP A 200 -8.23 -9.24 16.28
C TRP A 200 -7.21 -10.38 16.17
N LEU A 201 -7.03 -10.94 14.97
CA LEU A 201 -6.12 -12.06 14.73
C LEU A 201 -4.67 -11.76 15.13
N TYR A 202 -4.20 -10.55 14.85
CA TYR A 202 -2.82 -10.11 15.13
C TYR A 202 -2.71 -9.14 16.30
N ARG A 203 -3.67 -9.14 17.23
CA ARG A 203 -3.71 -8.18 18.35
C ARG A 203 -2.43 -8.17 19.19
N GLN A 204 -1.84 -9.34 19.43
CA GLN A 204 -0.63 -9.47 20.24
C GLN A 204 0.59 -8.88 19.52
N ASP A 205 0.74 -9.19 18.23
CA ASP A 205 1.79 -8.61 17.38
C ASP A 205 1.66 -7.08 17.33
N TYR A 206 0.44 -6.57 17.13
CA TYR A 206 0.18 -5.13 17.13
C TYR A 206 0.51 -4.46 18.47
N ALA A 207 0.15 -5.09 19.59
CA ALA A 207 0.48 -4.59 20.92
C ALA A 207 2.01 -4.54 21.14
N GLN A 208 2.74 -5.58 20.75
CA GLN A 208 4.21 -5.63 20.84
C GLN A 208 4.88 -4.55 20.00
N ALA A 209 4.35 -4.28 18.80
CA ALA A 209 4.86 -3.24 17.90
C ALA A 209 4.37 -1.81 18.23
N GLY A 210 3.63 -1.64 19.33
CA GLY A 210 3.16 -0.35 19.82
C GLY A 210 1.98 0.26 19.05
N HIS A 211 1.27 -0.54 18.24
CA HIS A 211 0.10 -0.09 17.51
C HIS A 211 -1.12 0.04 18.43
N LYS A 212 -1.90 1.10 18.20
CA LYS A 212 -3.14 1.42 18.92
C LYS A 212 -4.35 0.99 18.10
N MET A 213 -4.44 -0.30 17.76
CA MET A 213 -5.63 -0.86 17.09
C MET A 213 -6.80 -0.93 18.07
N LEU A 214 -8.05 -0.90 17.58
CA LEU A 214 -9.22 -0.98 18.46
C LEU A 214 -9.18 -2.25 19.33
N SER A 215 -8.81 -3.39 18.74
CA SER A 215 -8.61 -4.67 19.43
C SER A 215 -7.52 -4.68 20.51
N VAL A 216 -6.64 -3.68 20.54
CA VAL A 216 -5.56 -3.54 21.52
C VAL A 216 -5.97 -2.55 22.63
N VAL A 217 -6.69 -1.49 22.27
CA VAL A 217 -7.09 -0.44 23.22
C VAL A 217 -8.36 -0.82 23.98
N ASP A 218 -9.31 -1.47 23.31
CA ASP A 218 -10.59 -1.88 23.88
C ASP A 218 -10.98 -3.29 23.36
N PRO A 219 -10.55 -4.35 24.07
CA PRO A 219 -10.77 -5.73 23.63
C PRO A 219 -12.23 -6.21 23.72
N GLU A 220 -13.10 -5.50 24.45
CA GLU A 220 -14.48 -5.92 24.72
C GLU A 220 -15.48 -5.47 23.63
N VAL A 221 -15.06 -4.54 22.77
CA VAL A 221 -15.92 -3.91 21.73
C VAL A 221 -15.96 -4.73 20.42
N LEU A 222 -15.25 -5.87 20.34
CA LEU A 222 -15.12 -6.71 19.14
C LEU A 222 -15.61 -8.13 19.35
#